data_AF-A0A1M6L1G2-F1
#
_entry.id   AF-A0A1M6L1G2-F1
#
_cell.length_a   1.000
_cell.length_b   1.000
_cell.length_c   1.000
_cell.angle_alpha   90.00
_cell.angle_beta   90.00
_cell.angle_gamma   90.00
#
_symmetry.space_group_name_H-M   'P 1'
#
loop_
_entity.id
_entity.type
_entity.pdbx_description
1 polymer ?
#
loop_
_entity_poly.entity_id
_entity_poly.type
_entity_poly.pdbx_seq_one_letter_code
_entity_poly.pdbx_strand_id
1 'polypeptide(L)'
;MGLSKNVVPRIPFTVFKYPILPCYNDYAMFVRTKTFANKDGTKRTYLQIVEGVRENGKVRQKVVANLGRIEDAQSGSLDRLIES
;
A
#
# COMPACT_ATOMS: atom_id res chain seq x y z
N MET A 1 -0.88 -24.24 -12.02
CA MET A 1 0.18 -23.21 -12.16
C MET A 1 -0.21 -21.98 -11.34
N GLY A 2 0.06 -22.00 -10.04
CA GLY A 2 -0.30 -20.92 -9.12
C GLY A 2 0.91 -20.03 -8.83
N LEU A 3 1.03 -18.92 -9.54
CA LEU A 3 2.00 -17.87 -9.21
C LEU A 3 1.28 -16.53 -9.16
N SER A 4 1.06 -16.03 -7.95
CA SER A 4 1.37 -14.63 -7.67
C SER A 4 1.58 -14.49 -6.19
N LYS A 5 2.86 -14.50 -5.82
CA LYS A 5 3.30 -14.16 -4.49
C LYS A 5 2.85 -12.71 -4.28
N ASN A 6 1.87 -12.48 -3.41
CA ASN A 6 1.64 -11.17 -2.79
C ASN A 6 2.83 -10.88 -1.86
N VAL A 7 4.03 -10.82 -2.44
CA VAL A 7 5.21 -10.25 -1.81
C VAL A 7 4.95 -8.76 -1.86
N VAL A 8 4.38 -8.24 -0.79
CA VAL A 8 4.62 -6.85 -0.43
C VAL A 8 6.14 -6.74 -0.44
N PRO A 9 6.77 -5.93 -1.32
CA PRO A 9 8.20 -5.77 -1.28
C PRO A 9 8.50 -5.35 0.15
N ARG A 10 9.21 -6.21 0.89
CA ARG A 10 9.93 -5.80 2.07
C ARG A 10 10.98 -4.88 1.47
N ILE A 11 10.64 -3.60 1.37
CA ILE A 11 11.52 -2.58 0.81
C ILE A 11 12.82 -2.81 1.57
N PRO A 12 13.91 -3.25 0.90
CA PRO A 12 15.18 -3.30 1.59
C PRO A 12 15.39 -1.89 2.09
N PHE A 13 15.87 -1.78 3.32
CA PHE A 13 16.18 -0.54 4.01
C PHE A 13 17.26 0.23 3.22
N THR A 14 16.95 0.72 2.03
CA THR A 14 17.79 1.59 1.22
C THR A 14 17.33 2.99 1.51
N VAL A 15 17.77 3.42 2.69
CA VAL A 15 18.20 4.77 3.06
C VAL A 15 18.07 5.78 1.91
N PHE A 16 16.88 6.37 1.76
CA PHE A 16 16.85 7.82 1.50
C PHE A 16 17.46 8.45 2.74
N LYS A 17 18.52 9.22 2.55
CA LYS A 17 19.49 9.66 3.56
C LYS A 17 18.86 10.60 4.60
N TYR A 18 18.04 10.06 5.48
CA TYR A 18 17.57 10.66 6.72
C TYR A 18 17.83 9.63 7.83
N PRO A 19 18.51 9.99 8.94
CA PRO A 19 18.79 9.06 10.03
C PRO A 19 17.50 8.81 10.82
N ILE A 20 16.61 8.01 10.28
CA ILE A 20 15.35 7.63 10.93
C ILE A 20 15.68 6.48 11.88
N LEU A 21 15.72 6.79 13.17
CA LEU A 21 15.84 5.81 14.25
C LEU A 21 14.80 4.68 14.03
N PRO A 22 15.17 3.39 14.20
CA PRO A 22 14.35 2.23 13.86
C PRO A 22 13.07 2.06 14.70
N CYS A 23 12.73 3.06 15.52
CA CYS A 23 11.68 3.03 16.52
C CYS A 23 10.60 4.12 16.38
N TYR A 24 10.71 5.07 15.42
CA TYR A 24 9.71 6.15 15.30
C TYR A 24 8.75 6.03 14.11
N ASN A 25 8.90 5.02 13.24
CA ASN A 25 8.09 4.93 12.01
C ASN A 25 6.88 3.98 12.14
N ASP A 26 6.55 3.56 13.36
CA ASP A 26 5.46 2.62 13.64
C ASP A 26 4.06 3.23 13.37
N TYR A 27 3.97 4.56 13.27
CA TYR A 27 2.75 5.32 12.94
C TYR A 27 2.74 5.91 11.52
N ALA A 28 3.68 5.48 10.67
CA ALA A 28 3.78 6.04 9.32
C ALA A 28 2.58 5.62 8.46
N MET A 29 1.93 6.62 7.85
CA MET A 29 1.01 6.40 6.75
C MET A 29 1.78 6.37 5.43
N PHE A 30 1.47 5.40 4.58
CA PHE A 30 2.06 5.31 3.24
C PHE A 30 1.06 4.72 2.25
N VAL A 31 1.34 4.94 0.97
CA VAL A 31 0.54 4.41 -0.13
C VAL A 31 1.15 3.08 -0.57
N ARG A 32 0.31 2.06 -0.82
CA ARG A 32 0.72 0.79 -1.42
C ARG A 32 -0.21 0.37 -2.55
N THR A 33 0.32 -0.42 -3.47
CA THR A 33 -0.48 -1.11 -4.49
C THR A 33 -0.71 -2.56 -4.09
N LYS A 34 -1.94 -3.07 -4.27
CA LYS A 34 -2.25 -4.48 -4.04
C LYS A 34 -3.02 -5.06 -5.23
N THR A 35 -2.48 -6.13 -5.79
CA THR A 35 -3.10 -6.83 -6.93
C THR A 35 -3.90 -8.02 -6.44
N PHE A 36 -5.15 -8.11 -6.90
CA PHE A 36 -6.05 -9.22 -6.63
C PHE A 36 -6.34 -9.96 -7.93
N ALA A 37 -6.26 -11.29 -7.89
CA ALA A 37 -6.71 -12.15 -8.97
C ALA A 37 -8.19 -12.50 -8.74
N ASN A 38 -9.03 -12.24 -9.72
CA ASN A 38 -10.42 -12.64 -9.71
C ASN A 38 -10.56 -14.12 -10.09
N LYS A 39 -11.71 -14.74 -9.78
CA LYS A 39 -12.03 -16.13 -10.17
C LYS A 39 -11.97 -16.33 -11.69
N ASP A 40 -12.28 -15.27 -12.45
CA ASP A 40 -12.24 -15.24 -13.91
C ASP A 40 -10.82 -15.07 -14.48
N GLY A 41 -9.78 -15.07 -13.64
CA GLY A 41 -8.37 -14.94 -14.04
C GLY A 41 -7.91 -13.50 -14.30
N THR A 42 -8.82 -12.54 -14.35
CA THR A 42 -8.49 -11.11 -14.47
C THR A 42 -7.79 -10.59 -13.22
N LYS A 43 -6.82 -9.68 -13.39
CA LYS A 43 -6.06 -9.07 -12.30
C LYS A 43 -6.48 -7.61 -12.14
N ARG A 44 -6.78 -7.19 -10.92
CA ARG A 44 -7.13 -5.81 -10.58
C ARG A 44 -6.17 -5.29 -9.53
N THR A 45 -5.57 -4.13 -9.79
CA THR A 45 -4.61 -3.50 -8.88
C THR A 45 -5.25 -2.28 -8.23
N TYR A 46 -5.28 -2.28 -6.91
CA TYR A 46 -5.87 -1.22 -6.10
C TYR A 46 -4.80 -0.39 -5.41
N LEU A 47 -5.08 0.90 -5.28
CA LEU A 47 -4.27 1.86 -4.53
C LEU A 47 -4.85 2.01 -3.12
N GLN A 48 -4.01 1.85 -2.09
CA GLN A 48 -4.45 1.86 -0.70
C GLN A 48 -3.59 2.81 0.14
N ILE A 49 -4.22 3.56 1.03
CA ILE A 49 -3.55 4.25 2.13
C ILE A 49 -3.52 3.30 3.33
N VAL A 50 -2.35 3.13 3.90
CA VAL A 50 -2.10 2.18 4.99
C VAL A 50 -1.39 2.91 6.12
N GLU A 51 -1.85 2.67 7.35
CA GLU A 51 -1.19 3.09 8.57
C GLU A 51 -0.41 1.92 9.19
N GLY A 52 0.79 2.20 9.68
CA GLY A 52 1.44 1.36 10.67
C GLY A 52 0.70 1.46 12.01
N VAL A 53 0.42 0.32 12.64
CA VAL A 53 -0.13 0.28 14.00
C VAL A 53 0.56 -0.81 14.81
N ARG A 54 0.67 -0.63 16.13
CA ARG A 54 1.11 -1.70 17.03
C ARG A 54 -0.12 -2.37 17.65
N GLU A 55 -0.24 -3.67 17.41
CA GLU A 55 -1.31 -4.49 17.97
C GLU A 55 -0.67 -5.68 18.68
N ASN A 56 -0.96 -5.85 19.98
CA ASN A 56 -0.38 -6.90 20.82
C ASN A 56 1.15 -6.95 20.77
N GLY A 57 1.80 -5.78 20.83
CA GLY A 57 3.26 -5.65 20.79
C GLY A 57 3.90 -5.89 19.42
N LYS A 58 3.13 -6.22 18.38
CA LYS A 58 3.60 -6.48 17.02
C LYS A 58 3.25 -5.33 16.08
N VAL A 59 4.18 -4.95 15.21
CA VAL A 59 3.90 -3.97 14.15
C VAL A 59 3.03 -4.61 13.07
N ARG A 60 1.90 -3.98 12.78
CA ARG A 60 0.91 -4.37 11.79
C ARG A 60 0.66 -3.22 10.83
N GLN A 61 0.07 -3.55 9.69
CA GLN A 61 -0.35 -2.60 8.68
C GLN A 61 -1.88 -2.65 8.60
N LYS A 62 -2.55 -1.52 8.84
CA LYS A 62 -4.00 -1.39 8.73
C LYS A 62 -4.35 -0.53 7.53
N VAL A 63 -5.29 -0.99 6.72
CA VAL A 63 -5.77 -0.22 5.56
C VAL A 63 -6.73 0.85 6.08
N VAL A 64 -6.40 2.11 5.80
CA VAL A 64 -7.20 3.28 6.21
C VAL A 64 -8.19 3.63 5.12
N ALA A 65 -7.75 3.64 3.87
CA ALA A 65 -8.60 3.94 2.73
C ALA A 65 -8.18 3.13 1.49
N ASN A 66 -9.18 2.80 0.68
CA ASN A 66 -8.98 2.29 -0.67
C ASN A 66 -9.31 3.41 -1.64
N LEU A 67 -8.31 3.86 -2.40
CA LEU A 67 -8.44 4.98 -3.33
C LEU A 67 -9.00 4.56 -4.69
N GLY A 68 -9.31 3.27 -4.86
CA GLY A 68 -9.82 2.73 -6.11
C GLY A 68 -8.76 1.99 -6.91
N ARG A 69 -9.05 1.75 -8.19
CA ARG A 69 -8.16 0.98 -9.06
C ARG A 69 -7.13 1.91 -9.68
N ILE A 70 -5.91 1.38 -9.86
CA ILE A 70 -4.81 2.16 -10.44
C ILE A 70 -5.08 2.57 -11.90
N GLU A 71 -5.80 1.73 -12.63
CA GLU A 71 -6.24 1.99 -14.00
C GLU A 71 -7.20 3.19 -14.07
N ASP A 72 -8.17 3.26 -13.16
CA ASP A 72 -9.10 4.39 -13.07
C ASP A 72 -8.37 5.65 -12.59
N ALA A 73 -7.41 5.49 -11.66
CA ALA A 73 -6.60 6.59 -11.15
C ALA A 73 -5.78 7.29 -12.24
N GLN A 74 -5.19 6.53 -13.16
CA GLN A 74 -4.43 7.07 -14.30
C GLN A 74 -5.30 7.89 -15.26
N SER A 75 -6.62 7.66 -15.28
CA SER A 75 -7.55 8.42 -16.11
C SER A 75 -7.94 9.80 -15.54
N GLY A 76 -7.31 10.25 -14.44
CA GLY A 76 -7.55 11.55 -13.82
C GLY A 76 -8.68 11.54 -12.77
N SER A 77 -9.17 10.36 -12.38
CA SER A 77 -10.20 10.26 -11.32
C SER A 77 -9.66 10.62 -9.93
N LEU A 78 -8.36 10.46 -9.69
CA LEU A 78 -7.70 10.88 -8.45
C LEU A 78 -7.58 12.41 -8.34
N ASP A 79 -7.38 13.10 -9.46
CA ASP A 79 -7.17 14.55 -9.45
C ASP A 79 -8.38 15.27 -8.85
N ARG A 80 -9.59 14.78 -9.17
CA ARG A 80 -10.85 15.28 -8.58
C ARG A 80 -10.96 15.09 -7.07
N LEU A 81 -10.34 14.04 -6.51
CA LEU A 81 -10.33 13.80 -5.06
C LEU A 81 -9.28 14.66 -4.35
N ILE A 82 -8.25 15.12 -5.08
CA ILE A 82 -7.22 16.04 -4.55
C ILE A 82 -7.72 17.48 -4.55
N GLU A 83 -8.55 17.84 -5.51
CA GLU A 83 -9.08 19.20 -5.69
C GLU A 83 -10.25 19.56 -4.75
N SER A 84 -10.81 18.60 -4.00
CA SER A 84 -11.95 18.80 -3.07
C SER A 84 -11.52 18.94 -1.61
#